data_AF-A0A9Y1ZAX7-F1
#
_entry.id   AF-A0A9Y1ZAX7-F1
#
_cell.length_a   1.000
_cell.length_b   1.000
_cell.length_c   1.000
_cell.angle_alpha   90.00
_cell.angle_beta   90.00
_cell.angle_gamma   90.00
#
_symmetry.space_group_name_H-M   'P 1'
#
loop_
_entity.id
_entity.type
_entity.pdbx_description
1 polymer ?
#
loop_
_entity_poly.entity_id
_entity_poly.type
_entity_poly.pdbx_seq_one_letter_code
_entity_poly.pdbx_strand_id
1 'polypeptide(L)' 'MSLRTDLAELVTDLRAHPVAATVEFGSLLVCGVLFVWTTVALSSGPPAEHGWLWLATIVLGAAFVLLWTVVIPLVDGHA' A
#
# COMPACT_ATOMS: atom_id res chain seq x y z
N MET A 1 -15.89 -16.34 20.27
CA MET A 1 -16.11 -15.41 19.15
C MET A 1 -15.77 -16.17 17.88
N SER A 2 -16.68 -16.24 16.91
CA SER A 2 -16.57 -17.17 15.76
C SER A 2 -16.05 -16.40 14.55
N LEU A 3 -14.98 -16.89 13.91
CA LEU A 3 -14.33 -16.29 12.73
C LEU A 3 -15.33 -15.90 11.61
N ARG A 4 -16.44 -16.63 11.51
CA ARG A 4 -17.53 -16.33 10.57
C ARG A 4 -18.26 -15.02 10.86
N THR A 5 -18.45 -14.70 12.13
CA THR A 5 -19.12 -13.47 12.56
C THR A 5 -18.22 -12.27 12.30
N ASP A 6 -16.93 -12.39 12.60
CA ASP A 6 -15.92 -11.35 12.33
C ASP A 6 -15.83 -11.04 10.82
N LEU A 7 -15.81 -12.06 9.96
CA LEU A 7 -15.82 -11.88 8.51
C LEU A 7 -17.10 -11.22 7.99
N ALA A 8 -18.26 -11.56 8.56
CA ALA A 8 -19.53 -10.98 8.15
C ALA A 8 -19.64 -9.49 8.52
N GLU A 9 -19.11 -9.12 9.69
CA GLU A 9 -19.02 -7.73 10.15
C GLU A 9 -18.05 -6.93 9.28
N LEU A 10 -16.86 -7.48 9.00
CA LEU A 10 -15.89 -6.88 8.11
C LEU A 10 -16.48 -6.61 6.70
N VAL A 11 -17.18 -7.59 6.13
CA VAL A 11 -17.83 -7.45 4.80
C VAL A 11 -18.94 -6.41 4.82
N THR A 12 -19.64 -6.27 5.94
CA THR A 12 -20.70 -5.25 6.09
C THR A 12 -20.10 -3.85 6.13
N ASP A 13 -19.02 -3.69 6.89
CA ASP A 13 -18.31 -2.42 7.01
C ASP A 13 -17.61 -2.03 5.70
N LEU A 14 -17.05 -3.01 4.99
CA LEU A 14 -16.46 -2.82 3.66
C LEU A 14 -17.47 -2.29 2.63
N ARG A 15 -18.73 -2.72 2.71
CA ARG A 15 -19.80 -2.24 1.84
C ARG A 15 -20.29 -0.85 2.24
N ALA A 16 -20.22 -0.51 3.52
CA ALA A 16 -20.59 0.81 4.01
C ALA A 16 -19.56 1.88 3.60
N HIS A 17 -18.28 1.51 3.52
CA HIS A 17 -17.17 2.43 3.26
C HIS A 17 -16.26 1.96 2.10
N PRO A 18 -16.79 1.85 0.87
CA PRO A 18 -16.07 1.24 -0.25
C PRO A 18 -14.78 1.99 -0.65
N VAL A 19 -14.74 3.31 -0.44
CA VAL A 19 -13.55 4.13 -0.73
C VAL A 19 -12.45 3.85 0.27
N ALA A 20 -12.75 3.90 1.57
CA ALA A 20 -11.80 3.59 2.64
C ALA A 20 -11.25 2.17 2.48
N ALA A 21 -12.13 1.20 2.22
CA ALA A 21 -11.74 -0.17 1.94
C ALA A 21 -10.76 -0.27 0.75
N THR A 22 -11.05 0.41 -0.36
CA THR A 22 -10.17 0.39 -1.55
C THR A 22 -8.79 0.96 -1.23
N VAL A 23 -8.74 2.04 -0.45
CA VAL A 23 -7.48 2.67 -0.03
C VAL A 23 -6.67 1.74 0.88
N GLU A 24 -7.32 1.08 1.85
CA GLU A 24 -6.66 0.15 2.75
C GLU A 24 -6.12 -1.08 2.01
N PHE A 25 -6.95 -1.73 1.18
CA PHE A 25 -6.51 -2.87 0.37
C PHE A 25 -5.43 -2.48 -0.65
N GLY A 26 -5.56 -1.32 -1.28
CA GLY A 26 -4.54 -0.77 -2.18
C GLY A 26 -3.22 -0.54 -1.45
N SER A 27 -3.26 -0.04 -0.21
CA SER A 27 -2.08 0.15 0.63
C SER A 27 -1.40 -1.17 0.99
N LEU A 28 -2.18 -2.19 1.37
CA LEU A 28 -1.65 -3.53 1.63
C LEU A 28 -0.95 -4.11 0.38
N LEU A 29 -1.55 -3.93 -0.80
CA LEU A 29 -0.97 -4.38 -2.06
C LEU A 29 0.37 -3.66 -2.34
N VAL A 30 0.40 -2.33 -2.23
CA VAL A 30 1.62 -1.54 -2.45
C VAL A 30 2.72 -1.95 -1.47
N CYS A 31 2.40 -2.14 -0.19
CA CYS A 31 3.35 -2.63 0.81
C CYS A 31 3.89 -4.02 0.46
N GLY A 32 3.02 -4.95 0.04
CA GLY A 32 3.43 -6.29 -0.39
C GLY A 32 4.36 -6.26 -1.60
N VAL A 33 4.04 -5.44 -2.60
CA VAL A 33 4.88 -5.24 -3.79
C VAL A 33 6.23 -4.65 -3.40
N LEU A 34 6.27 -3.58 -2.59
CA LEU A 34 7.52 -2.98 -2.12
C LEU A 34 8.37 -3.97 -1.33
N PHE A 35 7.77 -4.82 -0.50
CA PHE A 35 8.48 -5.83 0.26
C PHE A 35 9.14 -6.87 -0.65
N VAL A 36 8.37 -7.46 -1.57
CA VAL A 36 8.88 -8.44 -2.53
C VAL A 36 9.96 -7.81 -3.41
N TRP A 37 9.70 -6.61 -3.93
CA TRP A 37 10.63 -5.88 -4.78
C TRP A 37 11.95 -5.58 -4.06
N THR A 38 11.88 -5.10 -2.81
CA THR A 38 13.07 -4.83 -2.00
C THR A 38 13.85 -6.11 -1.69
N THR A 39 13.16 -7.21 -1.41
CA THR A 39 13.79 -8.52 -1.19
C THR A 39 14.54 -8.99 -2.44
N VAL A 40 13.92 -8.84 -3.62
CA VAL A 40 14.56 -9.15 -4.91
C VAL A 40 15.77 -8.25 -5.13
N ALA A 41 15.64 -6.94 -4.93
CA ALA A 41 16.73 -5.98 -5.08
C ALA A 41 17.92 -6.32 -4.15
N LEU A 42 17.66 -6.66 -2.89
CA LEU A 42 18.70 -7.08 -1.94
C LEU A 42 19.37 -8.40 -2.35
N SER A 43 18.60 -9.36 -2.86
CA SER A 43 19.15 -10.65 -3.32
C SER A 43 19.99 -10.53 -4.61
N SER A 44 19.75 -9.50 -5.42
CA SER A 44 20.45 -9.26 -6.69
C SER A 44 21.85 -8.64 -6.54
N GLY A 45 22.26 -8.30 -5.32
CA GLY A 45 23.54 -7.68 -5.03
C GLY A 45 23.51 -6.15 -5.07
N PRO A 46 24.67 -5.50 -4.91
CA PRO A 46 24.77 -4.04 -4.90
C PRO A 46 24.26 -3.43 -6.21
N PRO A 47 23.78 -2.18 -6.20
CA PRO A 47 23.40 -1.49 -7.42
C PRO A 47 24.59 -1.50 -8.40
N ALA A 48 24.42 -2.16 -9.55
CA ALA A 48 25.33 -2.01 -10.69
C ALA A 48 25.20 -0.58 -11.27
N GLU A 49 25.96 -0.27 -12.32
CA GLU A 49 25.99 1.07 -12.97
C GLU A 49 24.60 1.64 -13.33
N HIS A 50 23.59 0.77 -13.46
CA HIS A 50 22.19 1.12 -13.64
C HIS A 50 21.33 0.67 -12.46
N GLY A 51 21.27 1.50 -11.40
CA GLY A 51 20.46 1.29 -10.19
C GLY A 51 18.94 1.44 -10.37
N TRP A 52 18.39 1.11 -11.54
CA TRP A 52 16.96 1.29 -11.85
C TRP A 52 16.02 0.58 -10.87
N LEU A 53 16.40 -0.61 -10.40
CA LEU A 53 15.62 -1.34 -9.40
C LEU A 53 15.48 -0.55 -8.09
N TRP A 54 16.56 0.08 -7.65
CA TRP A 54 16.59 0.90 -6.43
C TRP A 54 15.84 2.22 -6.63
N LEU A 55 16.02 2.86 -7.77
CA LEU A 55 15.26 4.07 -8.14
C LEU A 55 13.75 3.81 -8.18
N ALA A 56 13.33 2.69 -8.77
CA ALA A 56 11.92 2.29 -8.80
C ALA A 56 11.35 2.09 -7.38
N THR A 57 12.10 1.46 -6.47
CA THR A 57 11.70 1.32 -5.06
C THR A 57 11.49 2.68 -4.40
N ILE A 58 12.44 3.60 -4.58
CA ILE A 58 12.38 4.94 -3.97
C ILE A 58 11.18 5.72 -4.51
N VAL A 59 10.99 5.74 -5.83
CA VAL A 59 9.87 6.45 -6.46
C VAL A 59 8.53 5.87 -6.01
N LEU A 60 8.39 4.55 -5.99
CA LEU A 60 7.16 3.89 -5.55
C LEU A 60 6.88 4.15 -4.06
N GLY A 61 7.89 4.05 -3.21
CA GLY A 61 7.79 4.34 -1.78
C GLY A 61 7.43 5.80 -1.51
N ALA A 62 8.08 6.74 -2.19
CA ALA A 62 7.79 8.17 -2.05
C ALA A 62 6.37 8.52 -2.51
N ALA A 63 5.93 7.97 -3.66
CA ALA A 63 4.56 8.15 -4.14
C ALA A 63 3.52 7.61 -3.14
N PHE A 64 3.79 6.45 -2.54
CA PHE A 64 2.93 5.87 -1.52
C PHE A 64 2.86 6.72 -0.24
N VAL A 65 3.99 7.27 0.21
CA VAL A 65 4.02 8.21 1.34
C VAL A 65 3.21 9.47 1.03
N LEU A 66 3.34 10.05 -0.16
CA LEU A 66 2.56 11.23 -0.57
C LEU A 66 1.06 10.94 -0.63
N LEU A 67 0.66 9.76 -1.12
CA LEU A 67 -0.73 9.34 -1.10
C LEU A 67 -1.29 9.40 0.34
N TRP A 68 -0.58 8.82 1.31
CA TRP A 68 -1.06 8.76 2.70
C TRP A 68 -0.97 10.07 3.46
N THR A 69 0.08 10.85 3.22
CA THR A 69 0.37 12.06 4.00
C THR A 69 -0.24 13.33 3.43
N VAL A 70 -0.53 13.35 2.13
CA VAL A 70 -1.03 14.55 1.45
C VAL A 70 -2.41 14.28 0.84
N VAL A 71 -2.54 13.24 0.01
CA VAL A 71 -3.77 13.02 -0.76
C VAL A 71 -4.94 12.61 0.14
N ILE A 72 -4.76 11.63 1.03
CA ILE A 72 -5.84 11.18 1.94
C ILE A 72 -6.32 12.34 2.85
N PRO A 73 -5.44 13.06 3.57
CA PRO A 73 -5.87 14.20 4.37
C PRO A 73 -6.57 15.31 3.59
N LEU A 74 -6.20 15.54 2.32
CA LEU A 74 -6.88 16.51 1.47
C LEU A 74 -8.28 16.04 1.05
N VAL A 75 -8.44 14.76 0.69
CA VAL A 75 -9.75 14.20 0.34
C VAL A 75 -10.69 14.25 1.53
N ASP A 76 -10.22 13.84 2.72
CA ASP A 76 -11.03 13.82 3.94
C ASP A 76 -11.25 15.22 4.51
N GLY A 77 -10.30 16.14 4.35
CA GLY A 77 -10.41 17.53 4.82
C GLY A 77 -11.27 18.45 3.95
N HIS A 78 -11.69 17.98 2.76
CA HIS A 78 -12.58 18.69 1.84
C HIS A 78 -13.96 18.01 1.67
N ALA A 79 -14.24 16.94 2.41
CA ALA A 79 -15.52 16.23 2.48
C ALA A 79 -16.35 16.68 3.70
#